data_AF-A0A8X6KAL3-F1
#
_entry.id   AF-A0A8X6KAL3-F1
#
_cell.length_a   1.000
_cell.length_b   1.000
_cell.length_c   1.000
_cell.angle_alpha   90.00
_cell.angle_beta   90.00
_cell.angle_gamma   90.00
#
_symmetry.space_group_name_H-M   'P 1'
#
loop_
_entity.id
_entity.type
_entity.pdbx_description
1 polymer ?
#
loop_
_entity_poly.entity_id
_entity_poly.type
_entity_poly.pdbx_seq_one_letter_code
_entity_poly.pdbx_strand_id
1 'polypeptide(L)'
;MRKSKSKKFVLLFLLPVWRVLGVSLGVATAIMGKKAAMACTAAVEEVIGEHYKEQVSHLEDGELRETISKFRDEELEHRDIAIQHNAESAFGYNILSSFIKTGCKTAIYLSKLI
;
A
#
# COMPACT_ATOMS: atom_id res chain seq x y z
N MET A 1 11.84 7.06 29.81
CA MET A 1 12.13 7.88 28.60
C MET A 1 13.17 7.29 27.61
N ARG A 2 13.72 6.07 27.80
CA ARG A 2 14.72 5.48 26.87
C ARG A 2 14.17 4.67 25.68
N LYS A 3 12.92 4.16 25.74
CA LYS A 3 12.36 3.32 24.66
C LYS A 3 11.94 4.09 23.38
N SER A 4 11.66 5.40 23.47
CA SER A 4 11.15 6.19 22.34
C SER A 4 12.21 6.59 21.31
N LYS A 5 13.47 6.81 21.73
CA LYS A 5 14.55 7.24 20.82
C LYS A 5 15.06 6.12 19.89
N SER A 6 14.99 4.86 20.31
CA SER A 6 15.41 3.70 19.49
C SER A 6 14.44 3.42 18.33
N LYS A 7 13.13 3.52 18.58
CA LYS A 7 12.06 3.25 17.60
C LYS A 7 12.10 4.20 16.39
N LYS A 8 12.32 5.49 16.62
CA LYS A 8 12.46 6.51 15.55
C LYS A 8 13.69 6.27 14.65
N PHE A 9 14.74 5.66 15.18
CA PHE A 9 15.98 5.41 14.45
C PHE A 9 15.81 4.22 13.49
N VAL A 10 15.14 3.15 13.91
CA VAL A 10 14.92 1.93 13.08
C VAL A 10 14.01 2.18 11.88
N LEU A 11 12.98 3.03 12.03
CA LEU A 11 12.10 3.40 10.91
C LEU A 11 12.89 4.02 9.76
N LEU A 12 13.86 4.89 10.05
CA LEU A 12 14.72 5.51 9.05
C LEU A 12 15.60 4.50 8.31
N PHE A 13 16.05 3.43 8.98
CA PHE A 13 16.86 2.37 8.38
C PHE A 13 16.07 1.42 7.48
N LEU A 14 14.77 1.24 7.73
CA LEU A 14 13.93 0.39 6.88
C LEU A 14 13.39 1.11 5.64
N LEU A 15 13.29 2.45 5.66
CA LEU A 15 12.89 3.24 4.50
C LEU A 15 13.66 2.93 3.20
N PRO A 16 15.00 2.79 3.17
CA PRO A 16 15.71 2.41 1.94
C PRO A 16 15.30 1.00 1.45
N VAL A 17 15.02 0.06 2.35
CA VAL A 17 14.57 -1.29 1.99
C VAL A 17 13.18 -1.23 1.36
N TRP A 18 12.23 -0.52 1.99
CA TRP A 18 10.88 -0.35 1.45
C TRP A 18 10.87 0.36 0.10
N ARG A 19 11.74 1.36 -0.08
CA ARG A 19 11.90 2.05 -1.35
C ARG A 19 12.36 1.10 -2.45
N VAL A 20 13.39 0.30 -2.19
CA VAL A 20 13.90 -0.68 -3.19
C VAL A 20 12.82 -1.71 -3.53
N LEU A 21 12.12 -2.23 -2.52
CA LEU A 21 11.05 -3.21 -2.74
C LEU A 21 9.89 -2.62 -3.57
N GLY A 22 9.43 -1.41 -3.24
CA GLY A 22 8.36 -0.74 -3.98
C GLY A 22 8.72 -0.46 -5.44
N VAL A 23 9.92 0.08 -5.69
CA VAL A 23 10.41 0.33 -7.06
C VAL A 23 10.56 -0.98 -7.83
N SER A 24 11.15 -2.01 -7.21
CA SER A 24 11.36 -3.31 -7.85
C SER A 24 10.04 -3.96 -8.23
N LEU A 25 9.03 -3.88 -7.36
CA LEU A 25 7.69 -4.42 -7.62
C LEU A 25 7.03 -3.71 -8.82
N GLY A 26 7.09 -2.37 -8.86
CA GLY A 26 6.56 -1.59 -9.99
C GLY A 26 7.27 -1.90 -11.31
N VAL A 27 8.60 -1.95 -11.31
CA VAL A 27 9.40 -2.29 -12.51
C VAL A 27 9.11 -3.72 -12.98
N ALA A 28 9.10 -4.69 -12.07
CA ALA A 28 8.85 -6.08 -12.43
C ALA A 28 7.47 -6.27 -13.05
N THR A 29 6.43 -5.66 -12.47
CA THR A 29 5.06 -5.77 -12.98
C THR A 29 4.85 -5.01 -14.28
N ALA A 30 5.55 -3.89 -14.48
CA ALA A 30 5.58 -3.19 -15.76
C ALA A 30 6.21 -4.04 -16.89
N ILE A 31 7.31 -4.77 -16.60
CA ILE A 31 7.95 -5.70 -17.54
C ILE A 31 7.00 -6.85 -17.90
N MET A 32 6.22 -7.35 -16.94
CA MET A 32 5.19 -8.38 -17.17
C MET A 32 3.99 -7.88 -18.01
N GLY A 33 3.89 -6.57 -18.23
CA GLY A 33 2.92 -5.93 -19.10
C GLY A 33 1.83 -5.15 -18.37
N LYS A 34 1.06 -4.37 -19.13
CA LYS A 34 0.08 -3.41 -18.60
C LYS A 34 -0.89 -4.02 -17.59
N LYS A 35 -1.48 -5.19 -17.90
CA LYS A 35 -2.45 -5.83 -17.01
C LYS A 35 -1.84 -6.23 -15.66
N ALA A 36 -0.59 -6.71 -15.65
CA ALA A 36 0.12 -7.05 -14.42
C ALA A 36 0.45 -5.81 -13.58
N ALA A 37 0.86 -4.71 -14.22
CA ALA A 37 1.02 -3.43 -13.55
C ALA A 37 -0.31 -2.92 -12.94
N MET A 38 -1.42 -2.99 -13.67
CA MET A 38 -2.74 -2.61 -13.11
C MET A 38 -3.15 -3.56 -11.97
N ALA A 39 -2.88 -4.87 -12.07
CA ALA A 39 -3.12 -5.82 -10.98
C ALA A 39 -2.30 -5.49 -9.73
N CYS A 40 -1.05 -5.07 -9.91
CA CYS A 40 -0.22 -4.57 -8.82
C CYS A 40 -0.83 -3.32 -8.17
N THR A 41 -1.21 -2.33 -8.96
CA THR A 41 -1.87 -1.11 -8.46
C THR A 41 -3.16 -1.46 -7.71
N ALA A 42 -4.09 -2.20 -8.32
CA ALA A 42 -5.34 -2.60 -7.67
C ALA A 42 -5.11 -3.31 -6.33
N ALA A 43 -4.09 -4.18 -6.25
CA ALA A 43 -3.75 -4.90 -5.04
C ALA A 43 -3.14 -4.01 -3.94
N VAL A 44 -2.23 -3.09 -4.31
CA VAL A 44 -1.61 -2.14 -3.37
C VAL A 44 -2.66 -1.16 -2.85
N GLU A 45 -3.41 -0.52 -3.73
CA GLU A 45 -4.36 0.53 -3.35
C GLU A 45 -5.53 0.00 -2.51
N GLU A 46 -5.93 -1.27 -2.69
CA GLU A 46 -6.88 -1.90 -1.78
C GLU A 46 -6.35 -1.96 -0.35
N VAL A 47 -5.08 -2.35 -0.16
CA VAL A 47 -4.50 -2.46 1.18
C VAL A 47 -4.23 -1.08 1.78
N ILE A 48 -3.79 -0.12 0.99
CA ILE A 48 -3.58 1.26 1.46
C ILE A 48 -4.91 1.92 1.82
N GLY A 49 -5.95 1.74 1.00
CA GLY A 49 -7.30 2.22 1.31
C GLY A 49 -7.88 1.60 2.59
N GLU A 50 -7.72 0.28 2.79
CA GLU A 50 -8.05 -0.39 4.06
C GLU A 50 -7.29 0.23 5.25
N HIS A 51 -6.00 0.50 5.06
CA HIS A 51 -5.16 1.09 6.09
C HIS A 51 -5.57 2.53 6.44
N TYR A 52 -5.85 3.38 5.44
CA TYR A 52 -6.34 4.73 5.68
C TYR A 52 -7.72 4.73 6.32
N LYS A 53 -8.60 3.79 5.96
CA LYS A 53 -9.89 3.61 6.64
C LYS A 53 -9.70 3.33 8.14
N GLU A 54 -8.75 2.46 8.48
CA GLU A 54 -8.38 2.19 9.88
C GLU A 54 -7.79 3.45 10.55
N GLN A 55 -6.94 4.22 9.87
CA GLN A 55 -6.40 5.46 10.45
C GLN A 55 -7.52 6.49 10.74
N VAL A 56 -8.44 6.69 9.80
CA VAL A 56 -9.59 7.59 9.95
C VAL A 56 -10.45 7.20 11.16
N SER A 57 -10.64 5.91 11.43
CA SER A 57 -11.44 5.48 12.60
C SER A 57 -10.77 5.76 13.96
N HIS A 58 -9.47 6.04 13.97
CA HIS A 58 -8.71 6.39 15.19
C HIS A 58 -8.48 7.90 15.34
N LEU A 59 -8.93 8.71 14.37
CA LEU A 59 -8.77 10.16 14.39
C LEU A 59 -10.07 10.86 14.80
N GLU A 60 -9.93 11.86 15.66
CA GLU A 60 -11.00 12.83 15.96
C GLU A 60 -11.30 13.70 14.75
N ASP A 61 -12.45 14.37 14.75
CA ASP A 61 -12.83 15.26 13.67
C ASP A 61 -11.88 16.47 13.58
N GLY A 62 -11.43 16.77 12.36
CA GLY A 62 -10.47 17.84 12.09
C GLY A 62 -9.76 17.66 10.75
N GLU A 63 -8.91 18.63 10.41
CA GLU A 63 -8.22 18.73 9.12
C GLU A 63 -7.44 17.45 8.75
N LEU A 64 -6.78 16.81 9.72
CA LEU A 64 -6.03 15.59 9.48
C LEU A 64 -6.94 14.43 9.08
N ARG A 65 -8.09 14.28 9.75
CA ARG A 65 -9.05 13.21 9.42
C ARG A 65 -9.65 13.42 8.03
N GLU A 66 -9.97 14.66 7.68
CA GLU A 66 -10.45 15.01 6.34
C GLU A 66 -9.40 14.70 5.27
N THR A 67 -8.15 15.08 5.51
CA THR A 67 -7.03 14.82 4.61
C THR A 67 -6.82 13.32 4.36
N ILE A 68 -6.77 12.51 5.43
CA ILE A 68 -6.60 11.06 5.28
C ILE A 68 -7.85 10.40 4.67
N SER A 69 -9.04 10.93 4.93
CA SER A 69 -10.28 10.44 4.28
C SER A 69 -10.25 10.72 2.78
N LYS A 70 -9.78 11.89 2.37
CA LYS A 70 -9.59 12.24 0.96
C LYS A 70 -8.58 11.29 0.30
N PHE A 71 -7.41 11.06 0.91
CA PHE A 71 -6.43 10.12 0.37
C PHE A 71 -6.97 8.70 0.28
N ARG A 72 -7.74 8.23 1.28
CA ARG A 72 -8.45 6.94 1.18
C ARG A 72 -9.32 6.86 -0.07
N ASP A 73 -10.10 7.91 -0.33
CA ASP A 73 -11.05 7.91 -1.44
C ASP A 73 -10.31 7.97 -2.79
N GLU A 74 -9.20 8.71 -2.88
CA GLU A 74 -8.30 8.70 -4.04
C GLU A 74 -7.72 7.29 -4.31
N GLU A 75 -7.29 6.54 -3.28
CA GLU A 75 -6.80 5.17 -3.50
C GLU A 75 -7.89 4.20 -3.95
N LEU A 76 -9.13 4.36 -3.46
CA LEU A 76 -10.25 3.57 -3.95
C LEU A 76 -10.56 3.88 -5.42
N GLU A 77 -10.45 5.14 -5.83
CA GLU A 77 -10.58 5.55 -7.23
C GLU A 77 -9.45 4.96 -8.10
N HIS A 78 -8.20 5.02 -7.64
CA HIS A 78 -7.06 4.40 -8.33
C HIS A 78 -7.24 2.89 -8.52
N ARG A 79 -7.74 2.19 -7.49
CA ARG A 79 -8.08 0.77 -7.57
C ARG A 79 -9.15 0.51 -8.62
N ASP A 80 -10.22 1.29 -8.62
CA ASP A 80 -11.33 1.11 -9.55
C ASP A 80 -10.89 1.38 -10.99
N ILE A 81 -10.07 2.41 -11.23
CA ILE A 81 -9.42 2.67 -12.53
C ILE A 81 -8.58 1.45 -12.96
N ALA A 82 -7.84 0.84 -12.03
CA ALA A 82 -7.05 -0.35 -12.34
C ALA A 82 -7.91 -1.55 -12.75
N ILE A 83 -9.02 -1.79 -12.06
CA ILE A 83 -10.00 -2.83 -12.42
C ILE A 83 -10.60 -2.54 -13.80
N GLN A 84 -11.03 -1.30 -14.07
CA GLN A 84 -11.56 -0.88 -15.38
C GLN A 84 -10.55 -1.07 -16.52
N HIS A 85 -9.26 -0.91 -16.23
CA HIS A 85 -8.18 -1.20 -17.18
C HIS A 85 -7.76 -2.68 -17.23
N ASN A 86 -8.65 -3.61 -16.87
CA ASN A 86 -8.50 -5.05 -16.97
C ASN A 86 -7.39 -5.63 -16.08
N ALA A 87 -7.19 -5.09 -14.88
CA ALA A 87 -6.31 -5.71 -13.87
C ALA A 87 -6.65 -7.18 -13.63
N GLU A 88 -7.94 -7.53 -13.51
CA GLU A 88 -8.40 -8.89 -13.21
C GLU A 88 -8.10 -9.90 -14.33
N SER A 89 -7.84 -9.40 -15.54
CA SER A 89 -7.44 -10.23 -16.68
C SER A 89 -5.93 -10.49 -16.73
N ALA A 90 -5.15 -10.06 -15.74
CA ALA A 90 -3.73 -10.39 -15.65
C ALA A 90 -3.53 -11.89 -15.45
N PHE A 91 -2.49 -12.45 -16.08
CA PHE A 91 -2.14 -13.85 -15.88
C PHE A 91 -1.82 -14.12 -14.41
N GLY A 92 -2.54 -15.04 -13.78
CA GLY A 92 -2.38 -15.34 -12.36
C GLY A 92 -2.82 -14.22 -11.41
N TYR A 93 -3.74 -13.34 -11.83
CA TYR A 93 -4.23 -12.19 -11.05
C TYR A 93 -4.45 -12.49 -9.56
N ASN A 94 -5.17 -13.56 -9.23
CA ASN A 94 -5.48 -13.91 -7.84
C ASN A 94 -4.23 -14.22 -7.01
N ILE A 95 -3.25 -14.92 -7.61
CA ILE A 95 -1.99 -15.27 -6.95
C ILE A 95 -1.14 -14.02 -6.77
N LEU A 96 -0.97 -13.23 -7.84
CA LEU A 96 -0.21 -11.99 -7.81
C LEU A 96 -0.79 -11.00 -6.80
N SER A 97 -2.11 -10.78 -6.85
CA SER A 97 -2.81 -9.88 -5.93
C SER A 97 -2.70 -10.35 -4.49
N SER A 98 -2.89 -11.64 -4.21
CA SER A 98 -2.77 -12.17 -2.85
C SER A 98 -1.36 -12.01 -2.30
N PHE A 99 -0.34 -12.26 -3.13
CA PHE A 99 1.06 -12.08 -2.74
C PHE A 99 1.37 -10.62 -2.41
N ILE A 100 0.99 -9.68 -3.29
CA ILE A 100 1.21 -8.25 -3.10
C ILE A 100 0.46 -7.76 -1.87
N LYS A 101 -0.82 -8.10 -1.72
CA LYS A 101 -1.63 -7.72 -0.56
C LYS A 101 -1.01 -8.21 0.74
N THR A 102 -0.56 -9.46 0.77
CA THR A 102 0.13 -10.03 1.95
C THR A 102 1.40 -9.27 2.25
N GLY A 103 2.24 -9.01 1.25
CA GLY A 103 3.47 -8.23 1.41
C GLY A 103 3.23 -6.83 1.96
N CYS A 104 2.25 -6.10 1.41
CA CYS A 104 1.85 -4.78 1.89
C CYS A 104 1.33 -4.83 3.34
N LYS A 105 0.45 -5.78 3.66
CA LYS A 105 -0.08 -5.96 5.03
C LYS A 105 1.03 -6.27 6.03
N THR A 106 2.00 -7.12 5.65
CA THR A 106 3.18 -7.41 6.47
C THR A 106 4.05 -6.17 6.66
N ALA A 107 4.30 -5.39 5.61
CA ALA A 107 5.09 -4.16 5.70
C ALA A 107 4.43 -3.13 6.63
N ILE A 108 3.11 -2.95 6.53
CA ILE A 108 2.33 -2.09 7.42
C ILE A 108 2.42 -2.59 8.87
N TYR A 109 2.22 -3.89 9.09
CA TYR A 109 2.30 -4.49 10.42
C TYR A 109 3.66 -4.28 11.07
N LEU A 110 4.75 -4.55 10.34
CA LEU A 110 6.11 -4.32 10.83
C LEU A 110 6.35 -2.84 11.16
N SER A 111 5.83 -1.94 10.32
CA SER A 111 5.93 -0.49 10.53
C SER A 111 5.15 0.00 11.76
N LYS A 112 4.05 -0.66 12.13
CA LYS A 112 3.30 -0.38 13.36
C LYS A 112 4.00 -0.92 14.62
N LEU A 113 4.71 -2.04 14.50
CA LEU A 113 5.29 -2.77 15.64
C LEU A 113 6.58 -2.11 16.16
N ILE A 114 7.34 -1.51 15.25
CA ILE A 114 8.60 -0.81 15.51
C ILE A 114 8.33 0.57 16.09
#